data_AF-A0A9N9U036-F1
#
_entry.id   AF-A0A9N9U036-F1
#
_cell.length_a   1.000
_cell.length_b   1.000
_cell.length_c   1.000
_cell.angle_alpha   90.00
_cell.angle_beta   90.00
_cell.angle_gamma   90.00
#
_symmetry.space_group_name_H-M   'P 1'
#
loop_
_entity.id
_entity.type
_entity.pdbx_description
1 polymer ?
#
loop_
_entity_poly.entity_id
_entity_poly.type
_entity_poly.pdbx_seq_one_letter_code
_entity_poly.pdbx_strand_id
1 'polypeptide(L)'
;MGFGQALAATRRWPLSVCSLTTQRANHTLCHAQRHTTRSASAVRPTARISSPSRSPSGVCANASRTPPAGVGGAVAMAFSSHHGRTTLGPGHARTEMTPPPPSTSTNPSALSSKISSQRTSQIARHLSSASPSSSQSQSPTVAKNPNTMSEYTLRKVAPANTLEHRVYIEKDGIPVSPFHDIPLYANKEQNILNMVVEIPRWTNGKLEISKEELFNPIKQDVKKGKLRFVRNCFPHKGYLWNYGAFPQTWEDPNSVHPETKAKGDNDPLDVCEIGELVGYPGQVKQVKVLGVMALIDEEETDWKVIVIDINDPLAPKLNDIEDVERHLPGLLRATNEWFRIYKIPDGKPENQFAFTGECKNKDYALDVVRECGEAWERLVTGKTAANGVSIGNTTVQRSTGFIPANQVPALPPHQDLQPEKIDSSIDKWFFISGAAN
;
A
#
# COMPACT_ATOMS: atom_id res chain seq x y z
N MET A 1 -27.83 -31.16 48.50
CA MET A 1 -26.95 -31.88 49.45
C MET A 1 -25.84 -32.52 48.62
N GLY A 2 -24.54 -32.40 48.86
CA GLY A 2 -23.78 -31.58 49.83
C GLY A 2 -22.34 -32.09 49.91
N PHE A 3 -21.34 -31.19 50.02
CA PHE A 3 -19.90 -31.48 50.21
C PHE A 3 -19.20 -32.26 49.05
N GLY A 4 -17.89 -32.17 48.82
CA GLY A 4 -16.89 -31.26 49.41
C GLY A 4 -15.47 -31.85 49.41
N GLN A 5 -14.50 -31.10 48.84
CA GLN A 5 -13.03 -31.26 48.94
C GLN A 5 -12.34 -32.47 48.29
N ALA A 6 -11.28 -32.16 47.53
CA ALA A 6 -10.11 -33.03 47.33
C ALA A 6 -8.84 -32.17 47.58
N LEU A 7 -7.91 -32.70 48.36
CA LEU A 7 -6.72 -31.98 48.85
C LEU A 7 -5.47 -32.25 48.00
N ALA A 8 -4.56 -31.28 47.97
CA ALA A 8 -3.32 -31.35 47.20
C ALA A 8 -2.19 -32.12 47.93
N ALA A 9 -1.26 -32.69 47.16
CA ALA A 9 0.03 -33.18 47.66
C ALA A 9 1.19 -32.72 46.76
N THR A 10 2.11 -31.97 47.34
CA THR A 10 3.27 -31.36 46.68
C THR A 10 4.51 -32.26 46.68
N ARG A 11 5.38 -32.14 45.65
CA ARG A 11 6.82 -32.45 45.77
C ARG A 11 7.67 -31.37 45.11
N ARG A 12 8.62 -30.80 45.87
CA ARG A 12 9.75 -29.96 45.43
C ARG A 12 11.02 -30.83 45.36
N TRP A 13 12.00 -30.45 44.53
CA TRP A 13 13.47 -30.64 44.69
C TRP A 13 14.17 -29.57 43.77
N PRO A 14 15.48 -29.25 43.90
CA PRO A 14 15.84 -27.87 44.26
C PRO A 14 16.78 -27.11 43.29
N LEU A 15 17.06 -25.86 43.65
CA LEU A 15 18.07 -24.97 43.08
C LEU A 15 19.50 -25.30 43.55
N SER A 16 20.51 -24.92 42.76
CA SER A 16 21.87 -24.64 43.22
C SER A 16 22.45 -23.41 42.49
N VAL A 17 23.47 -22.77 43.07
CA VAL A 17 23.85 -21.36 42.85
C VAL A 17 25.38 -21.22 42.65
N CYS A 18 25.82 -20.04 42.19
CA CYS A 18 27.19 -19.46 42.14
C CYS A 18 27.99 -19.63 40.83
N SER A 19 28.97 -18.76 40.51
CA SER A 19 29.09 -17.30 40.71
C SER A 19 30.32 -16.80 39.91
N LEU A 20 30.32 -15.51 39.55
CA LEU A 20 31.35 -14.74 38.83
C LEU A 20 32.82 -15.01 39.18
N THR A 21 33.69 -14.92 38.16
CA THR A 21 35.01 -14.26 38.29
C THR A 21 35.44 -13.62 36.96
N THR A 22 36.25 -12.56 37.03
CA THR A 22 36.60 -11.67 35.92
C THR A 22 38.08 -11.81 35.54
N GLN A 23 38.45 -11.72 34.25
CA GLN A 23 39.80 -11.32 33.85
C GLN A 23 39.85 -10.67 32.45
N ARG A 24 40.75 -9.70 32.28
CA ARG A 24 41.08 -9.00 31.03
C ARG A 24 42.28 -9.69 30.34
N ALA A 25 42.39 -9.61 29.00
CA ALA A 25 43.48 -8.87 28.32
C ALA A 25 43.56 -9.10 26.78
N ASN A 26 43.67 -7.98 26.07
CA ASN A 26 44.51 -7.65 24.89
C ASN A 26 44.52 -8.46 23.57
N HIS A 27 44.33 -7.66 22.51
CA HIS A 27 44.77 -7.80 21.11
C HIS A 27 46.03 -8.65 20.82
N THR A 28 46.02 -9.32 19.65
CA THR A 28 47.06 -9.19 18.60
C THR A 28 46.45 -9.54 17.23
N LEU A 29 46.95 -8.92 16.14
CA LEU A 29 46.55 -9.20 14.75
C LEU A 29 46.98 -10.61 14.30
N CYS A 30 46.31 -11.17 13.29
CA CYS A 30 46.99 -12.01 12.31
C CYS A 30 46.38 -11.92 10.91
N HIS A 31 47.23 -11.84 9.89
CA HIS A 31 46.85 -11.81 8.47
C HIS A 31 46.41 -13.21 8.00
N ALA A 32 45.35 -13.28 7.18
CA ALA A 32 45.08 -14.44 6.33
C ALA A 32 45.46 -14.13 4.88
N GLN A 33 46.53 -14.75 4.39
CA GLN A 33 46.98 -14.61 3.00
C GLN A 33 46.08 -15.41 2.06
N ARG A 34 45.74 -14.83 0.89
CA ARG A 34 45.10 -15.58 -0.21
C ARG A 34 46.18 -16.35 -0.96
N HIS A 35 46.07 -17.68 -1.02
CA HIS A 35 46.89 -18.49 -1.93
C HIS A 35 46.42 -18.29 -3.37
N THR A 36 47.34 -17.86 -4.23
CA THR A 36 47.18 -17.85 -5.68
C THR A 36 47.82 -19.10 -6.29
N THR A 37 47.06 -19.87 -7.07
CA THR A 37 47.62 -20.93 -7.92
C THR A 37 47.60 -20.50 -9.38
N ARG A 38 48.79 -20.29 -9.96
CA ARG A 38 49.01 -20.17 -11.40
C ARG A 38 49.07 -21.56 -12.03
N SER A 39 48.45 -21.72 -13.19
CA SER A 39 48.89 -22.64 -14.25
C SER A 39 48.95 -21.85 -15.56
N ALA A 40 49.99 -22.02 -16.35
CA ALA A 40 50.30 -21.14 -17.47
C ALA A 40 50.59 -21.92 -18.77
N SER A 41 50.34 -21.25 -19.90
CA SER A 41 50.93 -21.50 -21.23
C SER A 41 50.49 -22.78 -21.97
N ALA A 42 50.36 -22.78 -23.31
CA ALA A 42 50.43 -21.69 -24.30
C ALA A 42 49.90 -22.16 -25.68
N VAL A 43 50.06 -21.27 -26.67
CA VAL A 43 50.16 -21.48 -28.13
C VAL A 43 48.93 -21.06 -28.96
N ARG A 44 49.17 -20.00 -29.73
CA ARG A 44 48.42 -19.47 -30.88
C ARG A 44 49.18 -19.93 -32.15
N PRO A 45 48.57 -19.90 -33.35
CA PRO A 45 48.85 -18.73 -34.19
C PRO A 45 47.66 -18.20 -35.00
N THR A 46 47.83 -16.96 -35.46
CA THR A 46 46.90 -16.18 -36.30
C THR A 46 47.29 -16.21 -37.77
N ALA A 47 46.30 -16.12 -38.66
CA ALA A 47 46.48 -15.62 -40.04
C ALA A 47 45.65 -14.33 -40.25
N ARG A 48 45.99 -13.54 -41.28
CA ARG A 48 45.54 -12.16 -41.55
C ARG A 48 45.28 -12.01 -43.07
N ILE A 49 45.01 -10.77 -43.56
CA ILE A 49 44.91 -10.33 -44.98
C ILE A 49 43.50 -10.50 -45.58
N SER A 50 42.88 -9.56 -46.32
CA SER A 50 43.06 -8.09 -46.46
C SER A 50 41.85 -7.44 -47.16
N SER A 51 41.74 -6.11 -47.09
CA SER A 51 40.90 -5.29 -47.97
C SER A 51 41.48 -5.15 -49.40
N PRO A 52 40.73 -4.54 -50.34
CA PRO A 52 41.31 -3.42 -51.10
C PRO A 52 40.37 -2.20 -51.25
N SER A 53 40.93 -1.11 -51.76
CA SER A 53 40.30 0.22 -51.91
C SER A 53 40.48 0.79 -53.32
N ARG A 54 39.54 1.61 -53.81
CA ARG A 54 39.80 2.92 -54.47
C ARG A 54 38.54 3.69 -54.91
N SER A 55 38.72 5.00 -55.04
CA SER A 55 37.79 6.11 -55.38
C SER A 55 38.09 6.63 -56.84
N PRO A 56 37.78 7.86 -57.34
CA PRO A 56 37.08 9.06 -56.79
C PRO A 56 36.18 9.89 -57.77
N SER A 57 35.55 10.99 -57.26
CA SER A 57 35.22 12.32 -57.89
C SER A 57 33.87 12.88 -57.37
N GLY A 58 33.60 14.18 -57.14
CA GLY A 58 34.41 15.42 -57.06
C GLY A 58 33.76 16.45 -56.07
N VAL A 59 34.49 17.43 -55.49
CA VAL A 59 34.57 18.88 -55.90
C VAL A 59 33.26 19.68 -55.60
N CYS A 60 33.19 20.83 -54.89
CA CYS A 60 34.16 21.69 -54.17
C CYS A 60 33.48 22.72 -53.20
N ALA A 61 34.25 23.28 -52.23
CA ALA A 61 34.21 24.64 -51.60
C ALA A 61 32.88 25.26 -51.04
N ASN A 62 32.82 26.16 -50.03
CA ASN A 62 33.78 27.11 -49.41
C ASN A 62 33.40 27.36 -47.91
N ALA A 63 34.35 27.45 -46.95
CA ALA A 63 34.96 28.69 -46.38
C ALA A 63 33.96 29.69 -45.75
N SER A 64 33.77 29.85 -44.43
CA SER A 64 34.68 30.22 -43.30
C SER A 64 34.69 31.73 -42.95
N ARG A 65 34.48 32.08 -41.65
CA ARG A 65 35.20 33.11 -40.87
C ARG A 65 34.57 33.43 -39.49
N THR A 66 35.43 33.48 -38.48
CA THR A 66 35.31 34.20 -37.20
C THR A 66 36.42 35.29 -37.15
N PRO A 67 36.65 36.00 -36.03
CA PRO A 67 35.84 37.03 -35.36
C PRO A 67 36.50 38.43 -35.54
N PRO A 68 36.29 39.45 -34.67
CA PRO A 68 37.04 39.53 -33.40
C PRO A 68 36.28 40.16 -32.20
N ALA A 69 36.96 40.30 -31.06
CA ALA A 69 36.45 40.80 -29.78
C ALA A 69 36.80 42.28 -29.51
N GLY A 70 36.19 42.89 -28.48
CA GLY A 70 36.73 44.14 -27.89
C GLY A 70 35.88 44.91 -26.88
N VAL A 71 36.43 45.04 -25.65
CA VAL A 71 36.32 46.19 -24.72
C VAL A 71 34.99 46.46 -23.96
N GLY A 72 34.98 46.03 -22.68
CA GLY A 72 35.09 46.94 -21.51
C GLY A 72 33.98 47.95 -21.18
N GLY A 73 33.42 47.86 -19.96
CA GLY A 73 32.56 48.90 -19.40
C GLY A 73 31.94 48.53 -18.04
N ALA A 74 32.68 48.72 -16.95
CA ALA A 74 32.12 48.64 -15.60
C ALA A 74 31.49 49.99 -15.21
N VAL A 75 30.23 49.98 -14.77
CA VAL A 75 29.60 51.13 -14.10
C VAL A 75 28.89 50.62 -12.85
N ALA A 76 29.35 51.08 -11.68
CA ALA A 76 28.66 50.85 -10.43
C ALA A 76 27.48 51.84 -10.30
N MET A 77 26.37 51.38 -9.73
CA MET A 77 25.35 52.26 -9.17
C MET A 77 25.21 51.95 -7.68
N ALA A 78 25.67 52.89 -6.87
CA ALA A 78 25.38 53.02 -5.45
C ALA A 78 24.81 54.43 -5.22
N PHE A 79 24.43 54.73 -3.97
CA PHE A 79 23.64 55.88 -3.52
C PHE A 79 22.13 55.76 -3.81
N SER A 80 21.23 56.14 -2.91
CA SER A 80 21.46 56.70 -1.57
C SER A 80 20.39 56.33 -0.55
N SER A 81 20.79 56.33 0.71
CA SER A 81 19.93 56.19 1.87
C SER A 81 19.10 57.46 2.11
N HIS A 82 17.97 57.31 2.82
CA HIS A 82 17.33 58.43 3.50
C HIS A 82 17.33 58.19 5.00
N HIS A 83 17.89 59.17 5.72
CA HIS A 83 17.85 59.24 7.18
C HIS A 83 16.50 59.81 7.63
N GLY A 84 15.97 59.24 8.71
CA GLY A 84 14.77 59.73 9.39
C GLY A 84 14.74 59.28 10.84
N ARG A 85 15.71 59.76 11.65
CA ARG A 85 15.79 59.47 13.09
C ARG A 85 15.44 60.73 13.87
N THR A 86 14.46 60.65 14.78
CA THR A 86 14.25 61.71 15.78
C THR A 86 13.79 61.14 17.13
N THR A 87 14.28 61.76 18.18
CA THR A 87 14.11 61.45 19.61
C THR A 87 13.60 62.72 20.33
N LEU A 88 13.00 62.69 21.52
CA LEU A 88 12.94 61.66 22.58
C LEU A 88 11.73 61.95 23.50
N GLY A 89 11.11 60.94 24.12
CA GLY A 89 10.56 61.16 25.47
C GLY A 89 9.28 60.40 25.85
N PRO A 90 9.01 60.19 27.17
CA PRO A 90 8.21 59.05 27.64
C PRO A 90 6.92 59.41 28.40
N GLY A 91 6.03 58.43 28.61
CA GLY A 91 4.93 58.59 29.57
C GLY A 91 3.94 57.43 29.70
N HIS A 92 3.97 56.77 30.86
CA HIS A 92 2.87 56.10 31.57
C HIS A 92 2.30 54.70 31.20
N ALA A 93 2.15 53.95 32.30
CA ALA A 93 1.13 52.95 32.63
C ALA A 93 1.24 51.53 32.02
N ARG A 94 1.89 50.64 32.78
CA ARG A 94 1.52 49.22 32.85
C ARG A 94 0.11 49.09 33.42
N THR A 95 -0.72 48.21 32.87
CA THR A 95 -1.92 47.70 33.52
C THR A 95 -1.61 46.31 34.08
N GLU A 96 -1.54 46.17 35.40
CA GLU A 96 -1.41 44.88 36.06
C GLU A 96 -2.77 44.17 36.09
N MET A 97 -2.83 42.91 35.65
CA MET A 97 -4.01 42.07 35.85
C MET A 97 -3.88 41.31 37.16
N THR A 98 -4.80 41.55 38.09
CA THR A 98 -4.90 40.84 39.36
C THR A 98 -5.61 39.49 39.19
N PRO A 99 -5.18 38.43 39.90
CA PRO A 99 -5.88 37.14 39.90
C PRO A 99 -7.11 37.15 40.85
N PRO A 100 -8.14 36.33 40.58
CA PRO A 100 -9.31 36.19 41.44
C PRO A 100 -9.01 35.41 42.74
N PRO A 101 -9.81 35.60 43.81
CA PRO A 101 -9.55 35.01 45.13
C PRO A 101 -9.92 33.52 45.24
N PRO A 102 -9.35 32.79 46.22
CA PRO A 102 -9.67 31.38 46.46
C PRO A 102 -11.01 31.20 47.18
N SER A 103 -11.83 30.26 46.72
CA SER A 103 -13.05 29.82 47.41
C SER A 103 -12.74 28.73 48.44
N THR A 104 -13.27 28.89 49.66
CA THR A 104 -13.05 27.99 50.80
C THR A 104 -13.93 26.73 50.78
N SER A 105 -13.51 25.75 51.57
CA SER A 105 -14.08 24.42 51.70
C SER A 105 -15.41 24.36 52.45
N THR A 106 -16.27 23.41 52.04
CA THR A 106 -17.17 22.69 52.96
C THR A 106 -17.34 21.24 52.50
N ASN A 107 -16.83 20.29 53.29
CA ASN A 107 -17.36 18.93 53.33
C ASN A 107 -18.65 18.94 54.17
N PRO A 108 -19.57 18.00 53.92
CA PRO A 108 -19.77 16.98 54.96
C PRO A 108 -19.75 15.56 54.40
N SER A 109 -19.09 14.66 55.13
CA SER A 109 -19.05 13.24 54.86
C SER A 109 -20.23 12.49 55.49
N ALA A 110 -20.51 11.31 54.93
CA ALA A 110 -21.25 10.20 55.53
C ALA A 110 -22.74 10.41 55.90
N LEU A 111 -23.63 9.98 55.00
CA LEU A 111 -24.82 9.24 55.42
C LEU A 111 -25.08 8.00 54.56
N SER A 112 -25.11 6.85 55.24
CA SER A 112 -25.68 5.55 54.87
C SER A 112 -25.51 5.00 53.44
N SER A 113 -24.68 3.97 53.34
CA SER A 113 -24.91 2.85 52.42
C SER A 113 -26.33 2.29 52.56
N LYS A 114 -27.15 2.30 51.48
CA LYS A 114 -28.33 1.41 51.29
C LYS A 114 -29.08 1.51 49.94
N ILE A 115 -28.44 1.83 48.81
CA ILE A 115 -29.07 1.66 47.48
C ILE A 115 -28.16 0.88 46.53
N SER A 116 -28.06 -0.43 46.78
CA SER A 116 -27.76 -1.43 45.76
C SER A 116 -29.05 -2.21 45.45
N SER A 117 -29.13 -2.86 44.28
CA SER A 117 -30.21 -3.79 43.84
C SER A 117 -31.51 -3.27 43.17
N GLN A 118 -31.49 -2.14 42.44
CA GLN A 118 -32.63 -1.76 41.55
C GLN A 118 -32.25 -1.29 40.13
N ARG A 119 -31.36 -2.01 39.41
CA ARG A 119 -31.11 -1.78 37.96
C ARG A 119 -30.87 -3.05 37.11
N THR A 120 -31.34 -4.22 37.55
CA THR A 120 -31.07 -5.52 36.87
C THR A 120 -32.30 -6.40 36.63
N SER A 121 -33.50 -5.83 36.51
CA SER A 121 -34.76 -6.58 36.35
C SER A 121 -35.74 -6.02 35.30
N GLN A 122 -35.22 -5.56 34.15
CA GLN A 122 -36.05 -5.11 33.00
C GLN A 122 -35.63 -5.69 31.63
N ILE A 123 -34.84 -6.76 31.58
CA ILE A 123 -34.42 -7.44 30.32
C ILE A 123 -34.80 -8.94 30.37
N ALA A 124 -36.06 -9.23 30.70
CA ALA A 124 -36.58 -10.60 30.80
C ALA A 124 -38.11 -10.71 30.62
N ARG A 125 -38.70 -10.02 29.62
CA ARG A 125 -40.15 -10.09 29.32
C ARG A 125 -40.56 -10.07 27.84
N HIS A 126 -39.62 -10.22 26.89
CA HIS A 126 -39.95 -10.34 25.46
C HIS A 126 -39.49 -11.68 24.87
N LEU A 127 -40.02 -12.77 25.43
CA LEU A 127 -40.08 -14.08 24.78
C LEU A 127 -41.44 -14.71 25.09
N SER A 128 -42.20 -15.00 24.02
CA SER A 128 -43.45 -15.80 23.91
C SER A 128 -44.70 -15.05 23.42
N SER A 129 -45.38 -15.72 22.48
CA SER A 129 -46.78 -15.57 22.01
C SER A 129 -47.29 -14.23 21.45
N ALA A 130 -47.40 -14.17 20.11
CA ALA A 130 -48.64 -13.80 19.42
C ALA A 130 -48.63 -14.32 17.96
N SER A 131 -49.75 -14.87 17.50
CA SER A 131 -49.98 -15.29 16.09
C SER A 131 -50.88 -14.26 15.38
N PRO A 132 -51.00 -14.27 14.03
CA PRO A 132 -51.17 -13.05 13.26
C PRO A 132 -52.62 -12.59 13.08
N SER A 133 -52.78 -11.27 12.90
CA SER A 133 -53.98 -10.64 12.33
C SER A 133 -53.60 -9.84 11.08
N SER A 134 -54.34 -10.02 9.99
CA SER A 134 -54.09 -9.43 8.68
C SER A 134 -54.58 -7.99 8.55
N SER A 135 -53.72 -7.10 8.04
CA SER A 135 -54.13 -5.83 7.43
C SER A 135 -53.15 -5.44 6.33
N GLN A 136 -53.66 -5.28 5.11
CA GLN A 136 -52.85 -4.87 3.96
C GLN A 136 -52.52 -3.39 4.00
N SER A 137 -51.25 -3.03 3.83
CA SER A 137 -50.84 -1.69 3.39
C SER A 137 -49.70 -1.85 2.39
N GLN A 138 -49.94 -1.49 1.14
CA GLN A 138 -48.93 -1.60 0.09
C GLN A 138 -47.88 -0.50 0.27
N SER A 139 -46.64 -0.90 0.55
CA SER A 139 -45.43 -0.08 0.47
C SER A 139 -44.55 -0.63 -0.65
N PRO A 140 -43.87 0.22 -1.46
CA PRO A 140 -43.18 -0.24 -2.65
C PRO A 140 -42.04 -1.20 -2.27
N THR A 141 -42.13 -2.43 -2.76
CA THR A 141 -41.06 -3.41 -2.64
C THR A 141 -39.88 -2.98 -3.50
N VAL A 142 -38.88 -2.36 -2.87
CA VAL A 142 -37.51 -2.41 -3.41
C VAL A 142 -37.17 -3.89 -3.54
N ALA A 143 -37.01 -4.36 -4.78
CA ALA A 143 -36.66 -5.75 -5.04
C ALA A 143 -35.30 -6.02 -4.40
N LYS A 144 -35.28 -6.82 -3.33
CA LYS A 144 -34.04 -7.45 -2.86
C LYS A 144 -33.60 -8.41 -3.95
N ASN A 145 -32.66 -7.96 -4.78
CA ASN A 145 -32.15 -8.73 -5.90
C ASN A 145 -31.47 -10.00 -5.34
N PRO A 146 -31.95 -11.21 -5.65
CA PRO A 146 -31.41 -12.43 -5.06
C PRO A 146 -30.09 -12.79 -5.75
N ASN A 147 -29.00 -12.83 -4.98
CA ASN A 147 -27.69 -13.36 -5.36
C ASN A 147 -27.28 -13.12 -6.82
N THR A 148 -26.85 -11.91 -7.16
CA THR A 148 -25.85 -11.75 -8.23
C THR A 148 -24.56 -12.43 -7.76
N MET A 149 -24.37 -13.70 -8.14
CA MET A 149 -23.06 -14.34 -7.96
C MET A 149 -22.03 -13.52 -8.72
N SER A 150 -20.82 -13.41 -8.15
CA SER A 150 -19.70 -12.78 -8.85
C SER A 150 -19.49 -13.47 -10.20
N GLU A 151 -19.31 -12.68 -11.26
CA GLU A 151 -18.94 -13.16 -12.60
C GLU A 151 -17.64 -13.99 -12.57
N TYR A 152 -16.81 -13.74 -11.57
CA TYR A 152 -15.52 -14.38 -11.36
C TYR A 152 -15.57 -15.39 -10.20
N THR A 153 -14.98 -16.56 -10.41
CA THR A 153 -14.78 -17.60 -9.39
C THR A 153 -13.31 -17.70 -9.01
N LEU A 154 -13.02 -18.33 -7.86
CA LEU A 154 -11.66 -18.45 -7.33
C LEU A 154 -11.16 -19.89 -7.31
N ARG A 155 -9.99 -20.12 -7.87
CA ARG A 155 -9.20 -21.35 -7.72
C ARG A 155 -8.09 -21.11 -6.70
N LYS A 156 -8.31 -21.58 -5.47
CA LYS A 156 -7.29 -21.63 -4.42
C LYS A 156 -6.39 -22.85 -4.63
N VAL A 157 -5.09 -22.70 -4.43
CA VAL A 157 -4.11 -23.78 -4.45
C VAL A 157 -3.31 -23.70 -3.16
N ALA A 158 -3.13 -24.83 -2.46
CA ALA A 158 -2.51 -24.96 -1.15
C ALA A 158 -3.19 -24.14 -0.01
N PRO A 159 -2.95 -24.47 1.27
CA PRO A 159 -3.43 -23.67 2.40
C PRO A 159 -2.95 -22.21 2.34
N ALA A 160 -3.79 -21.26 2.73
CA ALA A 160 -3.35 -19.88 2.93
C ALA A 160 -2.26 -19.80 4.02
N ASN A 161 -1.43 -18.75 3.97
CA ASN A 161 -0.23 -18.60 4.81
C ASN A 161 0.87 -19.66 4.54
N THR A 162 0.99 -20.13 3.29
CA THR A 162 2.09 -21.01 2.82
C THR A 162 2.81 -20.40 1.61
N LEU A 163 4.02 -20.86 1.30
CA LEU A 163 4.80 -20.36 0.14
C LEU A 163 4.17 -20.80 -1.20
N GLU A 164 3.47 -21.92 -1.17
CA GLU A 164 2.77 -22.57 -2.27
C GLU A 164 1.40 -21.94 -2.54
N HIS A 165 0.87 -21.12 -1.62
CA HIS A 165 -0.48 -20.58 -1.73
C HIS A 165 -0.67 -19.69 -2.95
N ARG A 166 -1.66 -19.99 -3.79
CA ARG A 166 -2.08 -19.17 -4.93
C ARG A 166 -3.60 -19.01 -4.95
N VAL A 167 -4.05 -17.83 -5.33
CA VAL A 167 -5.44 -17.56 -5.69
C VAL A 167 -5.46 -17.14 -7.16
N TYR A 168 -5.90 -18.04 -8.03
CA TYR A 168 -6.21 -17.74 -9.42
C TYR A 168 -7.66 -17.27 -9.52
N ILE A 169 -7.90 -16.33 -10.42
CA ILE A 169 -9.25 -15.90 -10.80
C ILE A 169 -9.66 -16.67 -12.06
N GLU A 170 -10.92 -17.09 -12.12
CA GLU A 170 -11.50 -17.79 -13.25
C GLU A 170 -12.78 -17.08 -13.71
N LYS A 171 -13.07 -17.15 -15.00
CA LYS A 171 -14.36 -16.80 -15.60
C LYS A 171 -14.84 -17.97 -16.44
N ASP A 172 -16.07 -18.43 -16.19
CA ASP A 172 -16.63 -19.63 -16.84
C ASP A 172 -15.74 -20.90 -16.71
N GLY A 173 -14.96 -20.99 -15.62
CA GLY A 173 -13.99 -22.07 -15.38
C GLY A 173 -12.67 -21.96 -16.16
N ILE A 174 -12.48 -20.90 -16.95
CA ILE A 174 -11.22 -20.58 -17.63
C ILE A 174 -10.41 -19.61 -16.75
N PRO A 175 -9.13 -19.90 -16.46
CA PRO A 175 -8.24 -18.97 -15.77
C PRO A 175 -8.08 -17.64 -16.51
N VAL A 176 -8.18 -16.55 -15.77
CA VAL A 176 -8.01 -15.18 -16.27
C VAL A 176 -6.92 -14.47 -15.46
N SER A 177 -6.04 -13.72 -16.14
CA SER A 177 -5.05 -12.88 -15.47
C SER A 177 -5.75 -11.73 -14.73
N PRO A 178 -5.59 -11.58 -13.40
CA PRO A 178 -6.09 -10.41 -12.68
C PRO A 178 -5.35 -9.12 -13.07
N PHE A 179 -4.17 -9.21 -13.68
CA PHE A 179 -3.44 -8.05 -14.20
C PHE A 179 -3.96 -7.63 -15.59
N HIS A 180 -4.39 -8.58 -16.44
CA HIS A 180 -4.57 -8.32 -17.87
C HIS A 180 -5.96 -8.63 -18.44
N ASP A 181 -6.65 -9.65 -17.94
CA ASP A 181 -7.91 -10.13 -18.53
C ASP A 181 -9.16 -9.48 -17.91
N ILE A 182 -9.06 -8.97 -16.68
CA ILE A 182 -10.17 -8.26 -16.04
C ILE A 182 -10.23 -6.84 -16.63
N PRO A 183 -11.35 -6.38 -17.20
CA PRO A 183 -11.44 -5.03 -17.76
C PRO A 183 -11.29 -3.96 -16.68
N LEU A 184 -10.46 -2.94 -16.91
CA LEU A 184 -10.32 -1.78 -16.00
C LEU A 184 -11.67 -1.14 -15.68
N TYR A 185 -12.51 -0.92 -16.70
CA TYR A 185 -13.83 -0.31 -16.57
C TYR A 185 -14.92 -1.37 -16.55
N ALA A 186 -15.73 -1.39 -15.49
CA ALA A 186 -16.99 -2.11 -15.42
C ALA A 186 -18.12 -1.34 -16.13
N ASN A 187 -18.09 -0.01 -16.04
CA ASN A 187 -18.92 0.91 -16.82
C ASN A 187 -18.09 2.17 -17.11
N LYS A 188 -17.75 2.39 -18.38
CA LYS A 188 -16.84 3.48 -18.78
C LYS A 188 -17.54 4.84 -18.77
N GLU A 189 -18.81 4.87 -19.15
CA GLU A 189 -19.65 6.06 -19.23
C GLU A 189 -19.90 6.69 -17.85
N GLN A 190 -19.85 5.87 -16.79
CA GLN A 190 -20.04 6.28 -15.39
C GLN A 190 -18.74 6.33 -14.58
N ASN A 191 -17.57 6.05 -15.19
CA ASN A 191 -16.28 5.89 -14.50
C ASN A 191 -16.35 4.91 -13.31
N ILE A 192 -17.00 3.77 -13.51
CA ILE A 192 -17.01 2.64 -12.57
C ILE A 192 -15.96 1.63 -13.01
N LEU A 193 -15.02 1.35 -12.12
CA LEU A 193 -13.87 0.51 -12.39
C LEU A 193 -13.99 -0.83 -11.66
N ASN A 194 -13.34 -1.87 -12.19
CA ASN A 194 -13.13 -3.11 -11.44
C ASN A 194 -11.84 -2.97 -10.62
N MET A 195 -11.91 -3.21 -9.32
CA MET A 195 -10.76 -3.41 -8.44
C MET A 195 -10.57 -4.90 -8.20
N VAL A 196 -9.33 -5.38 -8.24
CA VAL A 196 -8.97 -6.71 -7.73
C VAL A 196 -8.47 -6.56 -6.30
N VAL A 197 -9.18 -7.11 -5.32
CA VAL A 197 -8.77 -7.10 -3.91
C VAL A 197 -7.69 -8.15 -3.68
N GLU A 198 -6.59 -7.76 -3.06
CA GLU A 198 -5.48 -8.64 -2.71
C GLU A 198 -5.45 -8.90 -1.20
N ILE A 199 -5.53 -7.84 -0.40
CA ILE A 199 -5.35 -7.88 1.06
C ILE A 199 -6.62 -7.33 1.74
N PRO A 200 -7.37 -8.18 2.46
CA PRO A 200 -8.53 -7.74 3.24
C PRO A 200 -8.13 -6.79 4.38
N ARG A 201 -9.01 -5.82 4.67
CA ARG A 201 -8.83 -4.90 5.80
C ARG A 201 -8.55 -5.63 7.12
N TRP A 202 -7.64 -5.07 7.91
CA TRP A 202 -7.14 -5.58 9.20
C TRP A 202 -6.41 -6.92 9.16
N THR A 203 -5.98 -7.37 7.98
CA THR A 203 -5.05 -8.50 7.83
C THR A 203 -3.62 -8.01 7.59
N ASN A 204 -2.64 -8.91 7.73
CA ASN A 204 -1.22 -8.59 7.75
C ASN A 204 -0.42 -9.22 6.60
N GLY A 205 -0.92 -10.26 5.94
CA GLY A 205 -0.19 -10.92 4.86
C GLY A 205 -0.08 -9.99 3.65
N LYS A 206 1.15 -9.72 3.16
CA LYS A 206 1.33 -8.97 1.92
C LYS A 206 1.04 -9.89 0.74
N LEU A 207 -0.23 -9.98 0.39
CA LEU A 207 -0.70 -10.64 -0.83
C LEU A 207 -0.61 -9.67 -2.00
N GLU A 208 -0.21 -10.15 -3.16
CA GLU A 208 0.01 -9.36 -4.37
C GLU A 208 -0.26 -10.21 -5.63
N ILE A 209 -0.75 -9.59 -6.69
CA ILE A 209 -0.81 -10.13 -8.06
C ILE A 209 0.63 -10.45 -8.49
N SER A 210 0.95 -11.72 -8.75
CA SER A 210 2.30 -12.09 -9.16
C SER A 210 2.62 -11.56 -10.55
N LYS A 211 3.63 -10.69 -10.66
CA LYS A 211 4.11 -10.21 -11.95
C LYS A 211 4.74 -11.31 -12.78
N GLU A 212 5.40 -12.29 -12.17
CA GLU A 212 6.29 -13.25 -12.85
C GLU A 212 5.59 -14.57 -13.20
N GLU A 213 4.51 -14.94 -12.52
CA GLU A 213 3.80 -16.20 -12.74
C GLU A 213 2.76 -16.09 -13.86
N LEU A 214 2.53 -17.20 -14.58
CA LEU A 214 1.56 -17.23 -15.68
C LEU A 214 0.12 -17.05 -15.15
N PHE A 215 -0.65 -16.19 -15.80
CA PHE A 215 -1.97 -15.70 -15.35
C PHE A 215 -1.94 -15.00 -13.98
N ASN A 216 -0.78 -14.50 -13.55
CA ASN A 216 -0.60 -13.55 -12.45
C ASN A 216 -1.40 -13.85 -11.17
N PRO A 217 -1.40 -15.10 -10.64
CA PRO A 217 -2.15 -15.43 -9.44
C PRO A 217 -1.76 -14.54 -8.26
N ILE A 218 -2.73 -14.26 -7.38
CA ILE A 218 -2.44 -13.60 -6.12
C ILE A 218 -1.68 -14.58 -5.22
N LYS A 219 -0.54 -14.14 -4.69
CA LYS A 219 0.37 -14.91 -3.83
C LYS A 219 0.86 -14.02 -2.69
N GLN A 220 1.50 -14.60 -1.68
CA GLN A 220 2.15 -13.80 -0.63
C GLN A 220 3.61 -13.49 -0.99
N ASP A 221 4.03 -12.23 -0.82
CA ASP A 221 5.41 -11.76 -0.96
C ASP A 221 6.36 -12.57 -0.05
N VAL A 222 7.56 -12.87 -0.53
CA VAL A 222 8.56 -13.69 0.15
C VAL A 222 9.86 -12.91 0.38
N LYS A 223 10.07 -12.48 1.63
CA LYS A 223 11.25 -11.73 2.06
C LYS A 223 12.24 -12.67 2.76
N LYS A 224 13.43 -12.86 2.16
CA LYS A 224 14.51 -13.74 2.68
C LYS A 224 14.04 -15.19 2.92
N GLY A 225 13.26 -15.74 1.98
CA GLY A 225 12.75 -17.12 2.05
C GLY A 225 11.63 -17.35 3.07
N LYS A 226 11.01 -16.27 3.60
CA LYS A 226 9.85 -16.33 4.50
C LYS A 226 8.73 -15.45 3.98
N LEU A 227 7.50 -15.87 4.25
CA LEU A 227 6.29 -15.09 3.97
C LEU A 227 6.37 -13.72 4.66
N ARG A 228 6.08 -12.65 3.90
CA ARG A 228 6.10 -11.28 4.39
C ARG A 228 4.75 -10.91 4.99
N PHE A 229 4.79 -10.40 6.21
CA PHE A 229 3.64 -9.84 6.91
C PHE A 229 3.95 -8.41 7.31
N VAL A 230 3.10 -7.45 6.91
CA VAL A 230 3.16 -6.07 7.39
C VAL A 230 2.82 -6.04 8.88
N ARG A 231 3.53 -5.21 9.65
CA ARG A 231 3.46 -5.20 11.12
C ARG A 231 2.44 -4.18 11.61
N ASN A 232 1.79 -4.49 12.74
CA ASN A 232 0.83 -3.58 13.37
C ASN A 232 1.59 -2.36 13.93
N CYS A 233 1.33 -1.18 13.35
CA CYS A 233 1.95 0.08 13.73
C CYS A 233 0.91 0.91 14.46
N PHE A 234 1.03 1.09 15.77
CA PHE A 234 0.00 1.72 16.61
C PHE A 234 -0.39 3.11 16.07
N PRO A 235 -1.70 3.42 15.89
CA PRO A 235 -2.89 2.66 16.33
C PRO A 235 -3.46 1.65 15.30
N HIS A 236 -2.78 1.41 14.18
CA HIS A 236 -3.26 0.65 13.02
C HIS A 236 -3.02 -0.86 13.10
N LYS A 237 -4.09 -1.66 12.97
CA LYS A 237 -4.02 -3.12 12.81
C LYS A 237 -3.97 -3.48 11.33
N GLY A 238 -2.88 -4.13 10.89
CA GLY A 238 -2.72 -4.58 9.51
C GLY A 238 -2.91 -3.46 8.49
N TYR A 239 -3.49 -3.78 7.34
CA TYR A 239 -3.94 -2.80 6.35
C TYR A 239 -5.24 -2.11 6.80
N LEU A 240 -5.33 -0.79 6.59
CA LEU A 240 -6.48 0.03 7.02
C LEU A 240 -7.69 -0.03 6.06
N TRP A 241 -7.51 -0.56 4.86
CA TRP A 241 -8.49 -0.62 3.77
C TRP A 241 -8.60 -2.05 3.26
N ASN A 242 -9.60 -2.33 2.41
CA ASN A 242 -9.40 -3.41 1.46
C ASN A 242 -8.38 -2.90 0.44
N TYR A 243 -7.27 -3.59 0.32
CA TYR A 243 -6.16 -3.17 -0.53
C TYR A 243 -6.05 -4.13 -1.72
N GLY A 244 -5.63 -3.59 -2.85
CA GLY A 244 -5.42 -4.32 -4.08
C GLY A 244 -5.11 -3.36 -5.21
N ALA A 245 -5.33 -3.77 -6.45
CA ALA A 245 -4.93 -2.97 -7.62
C ALA A 245 -6.04 -2.85 -8.67
N PHE A 246 -5.85 -1.88 -9.58
CA PHE A 246 -6.63 -1.79 -10.81
C PHE A 246 -6.03 -2.68 -11.91
N PRO A 247 -6.82 -3.60 -12.50
CA PRO A 247 -6.37 -4.41 -13.61
C PRO A 247 -6.19 -3.53 -14.85
N GLN A 248 -5.36 -3.96 -15.80
CA GLN A 248 -5.07 -3.22 -17.03
C GLN A 248 -4.50 -1.80 -16.80
N THR A 249 -3.74 -1.62 -15.73
CA THR A 249 -2.93 -0.42 -15.44
C THR A 249 -1.50 -0.84 -15.08
N TRP A 250 -0.50 0.00 -15.30
CA TRP A 250 0.90 -0.30 -14.97
C TRP A 250 1.72 0.96 -14.70
N GLU A 251 2.45 0.98 -13.59
CA GLU A 251 3.40 2.03 -13.22
C GLU A 251 4.74 1.80 -13.94
N ASP A 252 4.89 2.39 -15.14
CA ASP A 252 6.02 2.11 -16.05
C ASP A 252 7.38 2.50 -15.44
N PRO A 253 8.25 1.53 -15.09
CA PRO A 253 9.56 1.79 -14.46
C PRO A 253 10.60 2.32 -15.44
N ASN A 254 10.25 2.40 -16.73
CA ASN A 254 11.07 3.01 -17.77
C ASN A 254 10.80 4.52 -17.90
N SER A 255 9.66 5.00 -17.40
CA SER A 255 9.30 6.42 -17.33
C SER A 255 9.76 7.04 -16.00
N VAL A 256 9.80 8.37 -15.93
CA VAL A 256 9.97 9.14 -14.68
C VAL A 256 8.79 10.08 -14.57
N HIS A 257 7.97 9.94 -13.53
CA HIS A 257 6.75 10.73 -13.37
C HIS A 257 7.11 12.20 -13.07
N PRO A 258 6.47 13.19 -13.75
CA PRO A 258 6.87 14.59 -13.61
C PRO A 258 6.68 15.18 -12.21
N GLU A 259 5.81 14.65 -11.36
CA GLU A 259 5.49 15.20 -10.04
C GLU A 259 6.27 14.57 -8.89
N THR A 260 6.48 13.25 -8.90
CA THR A 260 7.32 12.54 -7.90
C THR A 260 8.81 12.65 -8.21
N LYS A 261 9.18 12.86 -9.48
CA LYS A 261 10.55 12.74 -10.02
C LYS A 261 11.17 11.34 -9.85
N ALA A 262 10.35 10.34 -9.60
CA ALA A 262 10.71 8.94 -9.46
C ALA A 262 10.23 8.11 -10.66
N LYS A 263 10.72 6.89 -10.81
CA LYS A 263 10.21 5.90 -11.80
C LYS A 263 8.96 5.23 -11.28
N GLY A 264 8.13 4.60 -12.12
CA GLY A 264 7.09 3.68 -11.62
C GLY A 264 7.70 2.47 -10.91
N ASP A 265 6.97 1.87 -9.97
CA ASP A 265 7.37 0.69 -9.17
C ASP A 265 7.25 -0.66 -9.92
N ASN A 266 6.86 -0.62 -11.20
CA ASN A 266 6.63 -1.77 -12.08
C ASN A 266 5.39 -2.63 -11.71
N ASP A 267 4.48 -2.18 -10.84
CA ASP A 267 3.25 -2.88 -10.46
C ASP A 267 1.99 -2.33 -11.17
N PRO A 268 0.82 -3.00 -11.07
CA PRO A 268 -0.45 -2.39 -11.42
C PRO A 268 -0.85 -1.32 -10.40
N LEU A 269 -1.59 -0.30 -10.83
CA LEU A 269 -1.90 0.88 -10.00
C LEU A 269 -2.67 0.51 -8.73
N ASP A 270 -2.14 0.92 -7.58
CA ASP A 270 -2.60 0.52 -6.26
C ASP A 270 -3.88 1.25 -5.78
N VAL A 271 -4.70 0.53 -5.03
CA VAL A 271 -6.08 0.91 -4.67
C VAL A 271 -6.39 0.64 -3.20
N CYS A 272 -6.86 1.67 -2.51
CA CYS A 272 -7.36 1.63 -1.14
C CYS A 272 -8.90 1.81 -1.14
N GLU A 273 -9.64 0.74 -0.91
CA GLU A 273 -11.10 0.72 -0.89
C GLU A 273 -11.66 0.86 0.53
N ILE A 274 -12.45 1.92 0.73
CA ILE A 274 -12.77 2.48 2.05
C ILE A 274 -14.14 2.08 2.63
N GLY A 275 -14.94 1.29 1.91
CA GLY A 275 -16.29 0.88 2.32
C GLY A 275 -16.34 -0.04 3.55
N GLU A 276 -17.51 -0.16 4.17
CA GLU A 276 -17.70 -0.78 5.48
C GLU A 276 -17.46 -2.31 5.52
N LEU A 277 -17.65 -2.98 4.37
CA LEU A 277 -17.47 -4.44 4.25
C LEU A 277 -15.99 -4.81 4.04
N VAL A 278 -15.54 -5.87 4.71
CA VAL A 278 -14.21 -6.46 4.50
C VAL A 278 -14.28 -7.41 3.31
N GLY A 279 -13.37 -7.23 2.33
CA GLY A 279 -13.29 -8.05 1.12
C GLY A 279 -12.53 -9.37 1.32
N TYR A 280 -12.23 -10.06 0.22
CA TYR A 280 -11.43 -11.29 0.21
C TYR A 280 -10.41 -11.29 -0.95
N PRO A 281 -9.28 -12.01 -0.83
CA PRO A 281 -8.28 -12.07 -1.90
C PRO A 281 -8.88 -12.64 -3.19
N GLY A 282 -8.65 -11.97 -4.32
CA GLY A 282 -9.23 -12.28 -5.62
C GLY A 282 -10.65 -11.74 -5.83
N GLN A 283 -11.25 -11.02 -4.87
CA GLN A 283 -12.55 -10.39 -5.10
C GLN A 283 -12.44 -9.30 -6.17
N VAL A 284 -13.29 -9.39 -7.20
CA VAL A 284 -13.46 -8.30 -8.17
C VAL A 284 -14.62 -7.42 -7.70
N LYS A 285 -14.33 -6.18 -7.32
CA LYS A 285 -15.31 -5.20 -6.83
C LYS A 285 -15.53 -4.11 -7.86
N GLN A 286 -16.78 -3.67 -8.06
CA GLN A 286 -17.07 -2.45 -8.81
C GLN A 286 -16.92 -1.26 -7.87
N VAL A 287 -16.01 -0.35 -8.19
CA VAL A 287 -15.65 0.80 -7.36
C VAL A 287 -15.73 2.10 -8.15
N LYS A 288 -15.86 3.23 -7.44
CA LYS A 288 -15.66 4.56 -8.01
C LYS A 288 -14.48 5.27 -7.36
N VAL A 289 -13.75 6.01 -8.19
CA VAL A 289 -12.59 6.82 -7.79
C VAL A 289 -13.04 8.07 -7.04
N LEU A 290 -12.35 8.39 -5.95
CA LEU A 290 -12.57 9.57 -5.11
C LEU A 290 -11.35 10.49 -5.08
N GLY A 291 -10.14 9.94 -5.18
CA GLY A 291 -8.89 10.72 -5.15
C GLY A 291 -7.65 9.83 -5.24
N VAL A 292 -6.45 10.41 -5.15
CA VAL A 292 -5.18 9.67 -5.21
C VAL A 292 -4.09 10.32 -4.34
N MET A 293 -3.18 9.52 -3.78
CA MET A 293 -2.03 10.01 -3.00
C MET A 293 -0.71 9.59 -3.66
N ALA A 294 0.24 10.52 -3.74
CA ALA A 294 1.53 10.33 -4.41
C ALA A 294 2.62 9.79 -3.46
N LEU A 295 2.62 8.49 -3.16
CA LEU A 295 3.68 7.91 -2.33
C LEU A 295 4.99 7.87 -3.14
N ILE A 296 6.09 8.12 -2.44
CA ILE A 296 7.45 7.84 -2.90
C ILE A 296 7.96 6.70 -2.02
N ASP A 297 7.88 5.48 -2.54
CA ASP A 297 8.25 4.26 -1.83
C ASP A 297 9.64 3.79 -2.30
N GLU A 298 10.63 3.83 -1.41
CA GLU A 298 12.01 3.39 -1.71
C GLU A 298 12.65 3.97 -3.01
N GLU A 299 12.35 5.24 -3.34
CA GLU A 299 12.75 5.98 -4.56
C GLU A 299 11.90 5.70 -5.82
N GLU A 300 10.80 4.96 -5.69
CA GLU A 300 9.84 4.66 -6.75
C GLU A 300 8.52 5.45 -6.54
N THR A 301 7.81 5.70 -7.64
CA THR A 301 6.47 6.32 -7.71
C THR A 301 5.46 5.22 -7.46
N ASP A 302 4.62 5.46 -6.46
CA ASP A 302 3.69 4.47 -5.99
C ASP A 302 2.33 5.16 -5.71
N TRP A 303 1.51 5.33 -6.75
CA TRP A 303 0.25 6.06 -6.62
C TRP A 303 -0.82 5.22 -5.89
N LYS A 304 -1.35 5.74 -4.77
CA LYS A 304 -2.42 5.09 -3.99
C LYS A 304 -3.78 5.73 -4.29
N VAL A 305 -4.61 5.08 -5.10
CA VAL A 305 -5.96 5.56 -5.44
C VAL A 305 -6.93 5.28 -4.29
N ILE A 306 -7.69 6.30 -3.87
CA ILE A 306 -8.76 6.19 -2.89
C ILE A 306 -10.07 5.93 -3.62
N VAL A 307 -10.75 4.83 -3.29
CA VAL A 307 -11.99 4.40 -3.95
C VAL A 307 -13.02 3.91 -2.93
N ILE A 308 -14.27 3.77 -3.38
CA ILE A 308 -15.31 3.06 -2.62
C ILE A 308 -16.12 2.11 -3.52
N ASP A 309 -16.49 0.96 -2.98
CA ASP A 309 -17.47 0.04 -3.57
C ASP A 309 -18.78 0.78 -3.92
N ILE A 310 -19.30 0.61 -5.13
CA ILE A 310 -20.56 1.27 -5.55
C ILE A 310 -21.77 0.79 -4.75
N ASN A 311 -21.67 -0.38 -4.11
CA ASN A 311 -22.72 -0.99 -3.29
C ASN A 311 -22.67 -0.55 -1.82
N ASP A 312 -21.66 0.22 -1.41
CA ASP A 312 -21.52 0.69 -0.04
C ASP A 312 -22.63 1.71 0.34
N PRO A 313 -23.21 1.65 1.56
CA PRO A 313 -24.26 2.59 1.98
C PRO A 313 -23.85 4.08 1.96
N LEU A 314 -22.56 4.40 2.06
CA LEU A 314 -22.02 5.76 1.93
C LEU A 314 -21.66 6.12 0.49
N ALA A 315 -21.58 5.17 -0.45
CA ALA A 315 -21.18 5.45 -1.83
C ALA A 315 -21.98 6.60 -2.45
N PRO A 316 -23.33 6.72 -2.35
CA PRO A 316 -24.05 7.87 -2.93
C PRO A 316 -23.62 9.25 -2.40
N LYS A 317 -22.99 9.31 -1.21
CA LYS A 317 -22.55 10.55 -0.54
C LYS A 317 -21.09 10.91 -0.78
N LEU A 318 -20.29 9.97 -1.29
CA LEU A 318 -18.85 10.12 -1.52
C LEU A 318 -18.59 10.23 -3.02
N ASN A 319 -18.40 11.44 -3.54
CA ASN A 319 -18.30 11.68 -4.99
C ASN A 319 -17.00 12.36 -5.43
N ASP A 320 -16.31 13.03 -4.49
CA ASP A 320 -14.93 13.53 -4.62
C ASP A 320 -14.21 13.41 -3.26
N ILE A 321 -12.92 13.77 -3.20
CA ILE A 321 -12.04 13.52 -2.04
C ILE A 321 -12.47 14.28 -0.77
N GLU A 322 -13.06 15.46 -0.90
CA GLU A 322 -13.53 16.28 0.23
C GLU A 322 -14.72 15.62 0.96
N ASP A 323 -15.49 14.78 0.27
CA ASP A 323 -16.57 14.03 0.90
C ASP A 323 -16.01 12.95 1.84
N VAL A 324 -14.81 12.42 1.57
CA VAL A 324 -14.14 11.44 2.44
C VAL A 324 -13.83 12.06 3.79
N GLU A 325 -13.21 13.24 3.84
CA GLU A 325 -12.93 13.89 5.13
C GLU A 325 -14.21 14.38 5.83
N ARG A 326 -15.28 14.67 5.08
CA ARG A 326 -16.59 15.05 5.65
C ARG A 326 -17.32 13.86 6.32
N HIS A 327 -17.22 12.67 5.75
CA HIS A 327 -17.98 11.49 6.20
C HIS A 327 -17.14 10.47 6.99
N LEU A 328 -15.83 10.45 6.77
CA LEU A 328 -14.84 9.55 7.37
C LEU A 328 -13.65 10.37 7.92
N PRO A 329 -13.90 11.34 8.84
CA PRO A 329 -12.90 12.32 9.26
C PRO A 329 -11.65 11.68 9.86
N GLY A 330 -10.48 12.16 9.42
CA GLY A 330 -9.17 11.66 9.80
C GLY A 330 -8.70 10.40 9.06
N LEU A 331 -9.52 9.80 8.18
CA LEU A 331 -9.10 8.62 7.40
C LEU A 331 -7.92 8.94 6.49
N LEU A 332 -7.96 10.05 5.75
CA LEU A 332 -6.88 10.44 4.82
C LEU A 332 -5.57 10.74 5.57
N ARG A 333 -5.67 11.33 6.77
CA ARG A 333 -4.51 11.55 7.66
C ARG A 333 -3.93 10.21 8.17
N ALA A 334 -4.78 9.25 8.52
CA ALA A 334 -4.34 7.90 8.88
C ALA A 334 -3.72 7.15 7.68
N THR A 335 -4.23 7.37 6.46
CA THR A 335 -3.64 6.86 5.21
C THR A 335 -2.22 7.39 5.01
N ASN A 336 -2.02 8.70 5.11
CA ASN A 336 -0.69 9.32 5.04
C ASN A 336 0.27 8.72 6.07
N GLU A 337 -0.16 8.66 7.33
CA GLU A 337 0.65 8.14 8.44
C GLU A 337 1.03 6.66 8.23
N TRP A 338 0.08 5.82 7.82
CA TRP A 338 0.30 4.39 7.62
C TRP A 338 1.37 4.11 6.56
N PHE A 339 1.23 4.69 5.37
CA PHE A 339 2.19 4.47 4.27
C PHE A 339 3.59 5.05 4.55
N ARG A 340 3.69 6.10 5.39
CA ARG A 340 4.97 6.59 5.89
C ARG A 340 5.67 5.57 6.79
N ILE A 341 4.95 4.95 7.72
CA ILE A 341 5.56 4.20 8.83
C ILE A 341 5.58 2.67 8.67
N TYR A 342 4.76 2.07 7.80
CA TYR A 342 4.54 0.60 7.79
C TYR A 342 5.80 -0.26 7.55
N LYS A 343 6.84 0.29 6.89
CA LYS A 343 8.13 -0.39 6.68
C LYS A 343 9.18 -0.12 7.77
N ILE A 344 8.96 0.82 8.69
CA ILE A 344 9.92 1.11 9.78
C ILE A 344 10.17 -0.12 10.69
N PRO A 345 9.16 -0.94 11.07
CA PRO A 345 9.38 -2.20 11.79
C PRO A 345 10.26 -3.22 11.05
N ASP A 346 10.37 -3.09 9.73
CA ASP A 346 11.19 -3.92 8.84
C ASP A 346 12.63 -3.36 8.66
N GLY A 347 12.97 -2.27 9.35
CA GLY A 347 14.27 -1.61 9.31
C GLY A 347 14.50 -0.71 8.09
N LYS A 348 13.43 -0.28 7.42
CA LYS A 348 13.46 0.71 6.34
C LYS A 348 13.30 2.14 6.90
N PRO A 349 13.73 3.17 6.15
CA PRO A 349 13.39 4.56 6.48
C PRO A 349 11.87 4.79 6.40
N GLU A 350 11.45 5.97 6.88
CA GLU A 350 10.10 6.48 6.65
C GLU A 350 9.93 6.87 5.16
N ASN A 351 8.82 6.47 4.56
CA ASN A 351 8.50 6.86 3.18
C ASN A 351 8.08 8.33 3.10
N GLN A 352 8.12 8.89 1.89
CA GLN A 352 7.73 10.29 1.65
C GLN A 352 6.54 10.37 0.71
N PHE A 353 5.89 11.54 0.65
CA PHE A 353 4.84 11.83 -0.31
C PHE A 353 5.20 13.08 -1.11
N ALA A 354 4.88 13.10 -2.41
CA ALA A 354 4.81 14.35 -3.15
C ALA A 354 3.61 15.20 -2.65
N PHE A 355 3.53 16.47 -3.07
CA PHE A 355 2.50 17.43 -2.64
C PHE A 355 2.32 17.53 -1.12
N THR A 356 3.38 17.34 -0.34
CA THR A 356 3.34 17.33 1.14
C THR A 356 2.32 16.33 1.74
N GLY A 357 1.96 15.27 1.02
CA GLY A 357 1.00 14.27 1.48
C GLY A 357 -0.47 14.58 1.20
N GLU A 358 -0.77 15.63 0.43
CA GLU A 358 -2.11 15.95 -0.05
C GLU A 358 -2.68 14.79 -0.89
N CYS A 359 -3.93 14.39 -0.60
CA CYS A 359 -4.68 13.51 -1.49
C CYS A 359 -5.34 14.37 -2.57
N LYS A 360 -4.96 14.16 -3.82
CA LYS A 360 -5.53 14.85 -4.98
C LYS A 360 -6.94 14.36 -5.25
N ASN A 361 -7.75 15.23 -5.84
CA ASN A 361 -9.16 14.99 -6.13
C ASN A 361 -9.37 13.91 -7.20
N LYS A 362 -10.64 13.55 -7.40
CA LYS A 362 -11.07 12.52 -8.34
C LYS A 362 -10.60 12.75 -9.77
N ASP A 363 -10.66 13.98 -10.28
CA ASP A 363 -10.28 14.27 -11.67
C ASP A 363 -8.79 13.99 -11.91
N TYR A 364 -7.92 14.44 -10.99
CA TYR A 364 -6.49 14.14 -11.04
C TYR A 364 -6.23 12.62 -10.91
N ALA A 365 -6.97 11.93 -10.04
CA ALA A 365 -6.88 10.49 -9.89
C ALA A 365 -7.29 9.71 -11.16
N LEU A 366 -8.30 10.17 -11.89
CA LEU A 366 -8.71 9.59 -13.18
C LEU A 366 -7.66 9.82 -14.27
N ASP A 367 -6.92 10.93 -14.23
CA ASP A 367 -5.78 11.17 -15.13
C ASP A 367 -4.60 10.23 -14.87
N VAL A 368 -4.25 9.97 -13.59
CA VAL A 368 -3.25 8.96 -13.22
C VAL A 368 -3.68 7.56 -13.69
N VAL A 369 -4.93 7.16 -13.40
CA VAL A 369 -5.50 5.88 -13.87
C VAL A 369 -5.43 5.75 -15.40
N ARG A 370 -5.70 6.84 -16.13
CA ARG A 370 -5.59 6.88 -17.60
C ARG A 370 -4.14 6.69 -18.05
N GLU A 371 -3.17 7.38 -17.45
CA GLU A 371 -1.75 7.24 -17.77
C GLU A 371 -1.24 5.80 -17.54
N CYS A 372 -1.52 5.21 -16.37
CA CYS A 372 -1.14 3.84 -16.06
C CYS A 372 -1.86 2.84 -17.00
N GLY A 373 -3.10 3.11 -17.42
CA GLY A 373 -3.82 2.30 -18.42
C GLY A 373 -3.20 2.38 -19.83
N GLU A 374 -2.76 3.56 -20.25
CA GLU A 374 -2.01 3.75 -21.50
C GLU A 374 -0.63 3.09 -21.45
N ALA A 375 0.01 3.05 -20.26
CA ALA A 375 1.26 2.32 -20.03
C ALA A 375 1.07 0.80 -20.13
N TRP A 376 0.03 0.26 -19.49
CA TRP A 376 -0.33 -1.15 -19.63
C TRP A 376 -0.62 -1.54 -21.10
N GLU A 377 -1.30 -0.69 -21.87
CA GLU A 377 -1.54 -0.94 -23.30
C GLU A 377 -0.22 -1.04 -24.09
N ARG A 378 0.78 -0.19 -23.76
CA ARG A 378 2.13 -0.28 -24.35
C ARG A 378 2.87 -1.55 -23.93
N LEU A 379 2.75 -1.97 -22.67
CA LEU A 379 3.29 -3.22 -22.13
C LEU A 379 2.73 -4.43 -22.88
N VAL A 380 1.41 -4.64 -22.87
CA VAL A 380 0.82 -5.88 -23.43
C VAL A 380 0.89 -5.96 -24.95
N THR A 381 1.03 -4.84 -25.65
CA THR A 381 1.29 -4.80 -27.10
C THR A 381 2.78 -4.87 -27.47
N GLY A 382 3.68 -5.01 -26.48
CA GLY A 382 5.13 -5.14 -26.70
C GLY A 382 5.83 -3.87 -27.18
N LYS A 383 5.20 -2.69 -27.01
CA LYS A 383 5.79 -1.37 -27.33
C LYS A 383 6.75 -0.89 -26.24
N THR A 384 6.52 -1.32 -24.99
CA THR A 384 7.45 -1.14 -23.86
C THR A 384 7.99 -2.50 -23.41
N ALA A 385 9.24 -2.54 -22.93
CA ALA A 385 9.84 -3.75 -22.40
C ALA A 385 9.16 -4.19 -21.09
N ALA A 386 8.83 -5.47 -20.97
CA ALA A 386 8.00 -5.98 -19.87
C ALA A 386 8.71 -6.10 -18.51
N ASN A 387 10.02 -5.90 -18.42
CA ASN A 387 10.77 -5.85 -17.16
C ASN A 387 10.46 -6.99 -16.16
N GLY A 388 10.30 -8.21 -16.67
CA GLY A 388 9.98 -9.41 -15.88
C GLY A 388 8.49 -9.73 -15.74
N VAL A 389 7.59 -8.84 -16.16
CA VAL A 389 6.14 -9.07 -16.15
C VAL A 389 5.75 -10.14 -17.18
N SER A 390 5.12 -11.19 -16.68
CA SER A 390 4.41 -12.24 -17.40
C SER A 390 3.11 -11.69 -17.96
N ILE A 391 3.12 -11.35 -19.26
CA ILE A 391 1.96 -10.79 -19.98
C ILE A 391 0.94 -11.84 -20.48
N GLY A 392 1.01 -13.08 -19.97
CA GLY A 392 0.16 -14.19 -20.41
C GLY A 392 -1.30 -14.00 -20.03
N ASN A 393 -2.19 -13.97 -21.03
CA ASN A 393 -3.61 -13.61 -20.87
C ASN A 393 -4.50 -14.41 -21.83
N THR A 394 -5.81 -14.47 -21.59
CA THR A 394 -6.77 -15.31 -22.35
C THR A 394 -7.84 -14.52 -23.13
N THR A 395 -7.93 -13.20 -22.93
CA THR A 395 -9.00 -12.36 -23.47
C THR A 395 -8.49 -11.20 -24.33
N VAL A 396 -7.26 -10.72 -24.10
CA VAL A 396 -6.71 -9.52 -24.78
C VAL A 396 -6.06 -9.91 -26.10
N GLN A 397 -6.88 -10.20 -27.12
CA GLN A 397 -6.43 -10.68 -28.45
C GLN A 397 -5.33 -9.83 -29.13
N ARG A 398 -5.23 -8.53 -28.80
CA ARG A 398 -4.20 -7.61 -29.32
C ARG A 398 -2.84 -7.72 -28.60
N SER A 399 -2.78 -8.48 -27.51
CA SER A 399 -1.57 -8.67 -26.72
C SER A 399 -0.64 -9.68 -27.38
N THR A 400 0.67 -9.44 -27.28
CA THR A 400 1.71 -10.40 -27.68
C THR A 400 1.78 -11.62 -26.75
N GLY A 401 1.13 -11.57 -25.58
CA GLY A 401 0.98 -12.68 -24.61
C GLY A 401 -0.37 -13.39 -24.65
N PHE A 402 -1.19 -13.18 -25.69
CA PHE A 402 -2.50 -13.83 -25.82
C PHE A 402 -2.39 -15.36 -26.01
N ILE A 403 -3.09 -16.11 -25.16
CA ILE A 403 -3.17 -17.57 -25.17
C ILE A 403 -4.62 -17.97 -25.47
N PRO A 404 -4.90 -18.60 -26.63
CA PRO A 404 -6.22 -19.13 -26.95
C PRO A 404 -6.72 -20.13 -25.90
N ALA A 405 -8.03 -20.18 -25.64
CA ALA A 405 -8.63 -21.03 -24.60
C ALA A 405 -8.27 -22.53 -24.70
N ASN A 406 -8.04 -23.04 -25.92
CA ASN A 406 -7.61 -24.43 -26.16
C ASN A 406 -6.10 -24.68 -25.96
N GLN A 407 -5.33 -23.65 -25.63
CA GLN A 407 -3.89 -23.68 -25.36
C GLN A 407 -3.55 -23.26 -23.92
N VAL A 408 -4.56 -22.96 -23.10
CA VAL A 408 -4.39 -22.65 -21.67
C VAL A 408 -3.78 -23.87 -20.96
N PRO A 409 -2.61 -23.75 -20.30
CA PRO A 409 -2.01 -24.85 -19.59
C PRO A 409 -2.84 -25.26 -18.37
N ALA A 410 -2.81 -26.54 -18.02
CA ALA A 410 -3.51 -27.07 -16.87
C ALA A 410 -2.97 -26.46 -15.56
N LEU A 411 -3.81 -25.74 -14.82
CA LEU A 411 -3.51 -25.27 -13.48
C LEU A 411 -3.73 -26.37 -12.42
N PRO A 412 -3.06 -26.28 -11.25
CA PRO A 412 -3.36 -27.17 -10.13
C PRO A 412 -4.85 -27.17 -9.76
N PRO A 413 -5.40 -28.28 -9.25
CA PRO A 413 -6.81 -28.34 -8.87
C PRO A 413 -7.15 -27.38 -7.73
N HIS A 414 -8.38 -26.89 -7.68
CA HIS A 414 -8.90 -26.10 -6.57
C HIS A 414 -8.82 -26.90 -5.25
N GLN A 415 -8.32 -26.26 -4.19
CA GLN A 415 -8.11 -26.81 -2.86
C GLN A 415 -8.66 -25.84 -1.81
N ASP A 416 -9.87 -26.11 -1.29
CA ASP A 416 -10.43 -25.31 -0.18
C ASP A 416 -9.91 -25.84 1.17
N LEU A 417 -8.64 -25.57 1.44
CA LEU A 417 -7.93 -26.02 2.65
C LEU A 417 -7.96 -24.94 3.73
N GLN A 418 -7.95 -25.38 4.99
CA GLN A 418 -7.87 -24.47 6.14
C GLN A 418 -6.53 -23.72 6.12
N PRO A 419 -6.50 -22.40 6.42
CA PRO A 419 -5.27 -21.63 6.50
C PRO A 419 -4.28 -22.19 7.53
N GLU A 420 -2.99 -22.14 7.20
CA GLU A 420 -1.93 -22.43 8.15
C GLU A 420 -1.81 -21.33 9.22
N LYS A 421 -1.23 -21.69 10.37
CA LYS A 421 -1.10 -20.76 11.50
C LYS A 421 -0.08 -19.67 11.21
N ILE A 422 -0.51 -18.41 11.35
CA ILE A 422 0.38 -17.26 11.38
C ILE A 422 1.16 -17.27 12.70
N ASP A 423 2.45 -16.94 12.65
CA ASP A 423 3.31 -16.83 13.83
C ASP A 423 2.86 -15.67 14.74
N SER A 424 2.77 -15.91 16.05
CA SER A 424 2.26 -14.95 17.04
C SER A 424 3.11 -13.67 17.17
N SER A 425 4.30 -13.60 16.58
CA SER A 425 5.05 -12.34 16.52
C SER A 425 4.38 -11.30 15.61
N ILE A 426 3.47 -11.70 14.72
CA ILE A 426 2.70 -10.78 13.87
C ILE A 426 1.69 -9.96 14.69
N ASP A 427 1.20 -10.49 15.82
CA ASP A 427 0.31 -9.77 16.74
C ASP A 427 0.98 -8.58 17.45
N LYS A 428 2.32 -8.49 17.42
CA LYS A 428 3.09 -7.43 18.07
C LYS A 428 2.72 -6.05 17.51
N TRP A 429 2.32 -5.17 18.42
CA TRP A 429 2.22 -3.73 18.19
C TRP A 429 3.60 -3.04 18.25
N PHE A 430 3.88 -2.23 17.24
CA PHE A 430 5.02 -1.33 17.18
C PHE A 430 4.55 0.10 17.46
N PHE A 431 5.13 0.74 18.47
CA PHE A 431 4.87 2.13 18.81
C PHE A 431 5.94 3.00 18.15
N ILE A 432 5.60 3.53 16.97
CA ILE A 432 6.48 4.36 16.17
C ILE A 432 6.18 5.81 16.53
N SER A 433 7.17 6.51 17.10
CA SER A 433 7.10 7.95 17.27
C SER A 433 7.67 8.58 16.01
N GLY A 434 6.84 9.26 15.21
CA GLY A 434 7.36 10.16 14.19
C GLY A 434 8.22 11.24 14.83
N ALA A 435 9.28 11.68 14.14
CA ALA A 435 9.97 12.89 14.56
C ALA A 435 8.97 14.05 14.47
N ALA A 436 8.67 14.68 15.61
CA ALA A 436 7.87 15.90 15.64
C ALA A 436 8.72 17.05 15.07
N ASN A 437 8.55 17.29 13.77
CA ASN A 437 9.08 18.44 13.04
C ASN A 437 7.96 19.46 12.82
#